data_AF-A0A937WZR3-F1
#
_entry.id   AF-A0A937WZR3-F1
#
_cell.length_a   1.000
_cell.length_b   1.000
_cell.length_c   1.000
_cell.angle_alpha   90.00
_cell.angle_beta   90.00
_cell.angle_gamma   90.00
#
_symmetry.space_group_name_H-M   'P 1'
#
loop_
_entity.id
_entity.type
_entity.pdbx_description
1 polymer ?
#
loop_
_entity_poly.entity_id
_entity_poly.type
_entity_poly.pdbx_seq_one_letter_code
_entity_poly.pdbx_strand_id
1 'polypeptide(L)'
;MALITGLEDVLTVNAALLQRFEGDLRDSLPFMDLFLRKVRAIRDDGLCRINDRRMIKMIKLMLAHALIEGRAPVYEDMFLLDYTWDDPENLEQRELLHEIAYR
;
A
#
# COMPACT_ATOMS: atom_id res chain seq x y z
N MET A 1 -21.65 -5.91 -21.64
CA MET A 1 -22.40 -5.23 -20.55
C MET A 1 -21.99 -5.77 -19.17
N ALA A 2 -20.68 -5.98 -18.92
CA ALA A 2 -20.14 -6.52 -17.67
C ALA A 2 -18.98 -5.68 -17.09
N LEU A 3 -18.50 -4.69 -17.86
CA LEU A 3 -17.41 -3.78 -17.47
C LEU A 3 -17.90 -2.61 -16.59
N ILE A 4 -19.20 -2.30 -16.61
CA ILE A 4 -19.78 -1.14 -15.91
C ILE A 4 -19.99 -1.43 -14.42
N THR A 5 -20.41 -2.65 -14.07
CA THR A 5 -20.59 -3.08 -12.67
C THR A 5 -19.30 -3.02 -11.86
N GLY A 6 -18.18 -3.48 -12.44
CA GLY A 6 -16.89 -3.45 -11.75
C GLY A 6 -16.37 -2.04 -11.46
N LEU A 7 -16.72 -1.04 -12.27
CA LEU A 7 -16.29 0.35 -12.02
C LEU A 7 -17.08 0.98 -10.86
N GLU A 8 -18.38 0.71 -10.78
CA GLU A 8 -19.23 1.18 -9.67
C GLU A 8 -18.80 0.54 -8.34
N ASP A 9 -18.44 -0.73 -8.34
CA ASP A 9 -17.89 -1.42 -7.17
C ASP A 9 -16.56 -0.79 -6.72
N VAL A 10 -15.67 -0.49 -7.67
CA VAL A 10 -14.38 0.18 -7.40
C VAL A 10 -14.59 1.59 -6.85
N LEU A 11 -15.54 2.35 -7.40
CA LEU A 11 -15.87 3.69 -6.90
C LEU A 11 -16.47 3.63 -5.50
N THR A 12 -17.32 2.63 -5.22
CA THR A 12 -17.91 2.40 -3.91
C THR A 12 -16.85 2.04 -2.87
N VAL A 13 -15.93 1.14 -3.21
CA VAL A 13 -14.78 0.80 -2.35
C VAL A 13 -13.90 2.03 -2.14
N ASN A 14 -13.61 2.81 -3.18
CA ASN A 14 -12.81 4.02 -3.03
C ASN A 14 -13.49 5.07 -2.15
N ALA A 15 -14.82 5.23 -2.23
CA ALA A 15 -15.58 6.12 -1.35
C ALA A 15 -15.59 5.62 0.11
N ALA A 16 -15.82 4.33 0.32
CA ALA A 16 -15.76 3.71 1.64
C ALA A 16 -14.36 3.83 2.26
N LEU A 17 -13.30 3.68 1.47
CA LEU A 17 -11.93 3.89 1.89
C LEU A 17 -11.67 5.34 2.30
N LEU A 18 -12.14 6.31 1.53
CA LEU A 18 -12.00 7.73 1.88
C LEU A 18 -12.73 8.07 3.18
N GLN A 19 -13.96 7.57 3.35
CA GLN A 19 -14.76 7.80 4.55
C GLN A 19 -14.14 7.13 5.80
N ARG A 20 -13.62 5.90 5.65
CA ARG A 20 -12.87 5.19 6.69
C ARG A 20 -11.59 5.95 7.05
N PHE A 21 -10.88 6.49 6.05
CA PHE A 21 -9.65 7.24 6.25
C PHE A 21 -9.87 8.51 7.07
N GLU A 22 -10.94 9.26 6.79
CA GLU A 22 -11.28 10.46 7.55
C GLU A 22 -11.63 10.16 9.02
N GLY A 23 -12.25 9.00 9.29
CA GLY A 23 -12.60 8.56 10.65
C GLY A 23 -11.42 7.97 11.44
N ASP A 24 -10.59 7.13 10.81
CA ASP A 24 -9.56 6.30 11.47
C ASP A 24 -8.14 6.92 11.41
N LEU A 25 -7.99 8.15 10.93
CA LEU A 25 -6.69 8.76 10.68
C LEU A 25 -5.79 8.82 11.92
N ARG A 26 -6.38 8.96 13.12
CA ARG A 26 -5.65 8.94 14.40
C ARG A 26 -5.14 7.55 14.77
N ASP A 27 -5.98 6.53 14.64
CA ASP A 27 -5.62 5.15 14.99
C ASP A 27 -4.65 4.56 13.95
N SER A 28 -4.65 5.14 12.74
CA SER A 28 -3.75 4.77 11.65
C SER A 28 -2.40 5.50 11.70
N LEU A 29 -2.15 6.43 12.64
CA LEU A 29 -0.88 7.17 12.69
C LEU A 29 0.36 6.25 12.81
N PRO A 30 0.40 5.23 13.68
CA PRO A 30 1.56 4.34 13.77
C PRO A 30 1.80 3.56 12.48
N PHE A 31 0.72 3.14 11.81
CA PHE A 31 0.78 2.48 10.50
C PHE A 31 1.33 3.43 9.44
N MET A 32 0.82 4.66 9.37
CA MET A 32 1.26 5.67 8.40
C MET A 32 2.72 6.07 8.61
N ASP A 33 3.16 6.23 9.85
CA ASP A 33 4.56 6.54 10.18
C ASP A 33 5.50 5.41 9.75
N LEU A 34 5.14 4.15 10.03
CA LEU A 34 5.95 3.01 9.61
C LEU A 34 5.97 2.88 8.08
N PHE A 35 4.82 3.04 7.42
CA PHE A 35 4.73 3.03 5.96
C PHE A 35 5.63 4.09 5.34
N LEU A 36 5.59 5.33 5.84
CA LEU A 36 6.43 6.42 5.34
C LEU A 36 7.92 6.14 5.58
N ARG A 37 8.30 5.54 6.71
CA ARG A 37 9.69 5.12 6.97
C ARG A 37 10.16 4.08 5.95
N LYS A 38 9.36 3.05 5.67
CA LYS A 38 9.70 2.01 4.69
C LYS A 38 9.80 2.58 3.27
N VAL A 39 8.87 3.45 2.87
CA VAL A 39 8.94 4.12 1.56
C VAL A 39 10.17 5.01 1.42
N ARG A 40 10.60 5.68 2.50
CA ARG A 40 11.86 6.43 2.50
C ARG A 40 13.07 5.51 2.31
N ALA A 41 13.16 4.41 3.05
CA ALA A 41 14.22 3.42 2.87
C ALA A 41 14.31 2.93 1.42
N ILE A 42 13.18 2.58 0.80
CA ILE A 42 13.12 2.17 -0.61
C ILE A 42 13.64 3.26 -1.57
N ARG A 43 13.31 4.53 -1.30
CA ARG A 43 13.75 5.67 -2.12
C ARG A 43 15.24 5.97 -1.92
N ASP A 44 15.73 5.92 -0.68
CA ASP A 44 17.11 6.25 -0.31
C ASP A 44 18.08 5.20 -0.84
N ASP A 45 17.69 3.92 -0.79
CA ASP A 45 18.47 2.80 -1.35
C ASP A 45 18.34 2.70 -2.88
N GLY A 46 17.53 3.57 -3.50
CA GLY A 46 17.34 3.62 -4.95
C GLY A 46 16.73 2.35 -5.54
N LEU A 47 16.04 1.54 -4.72
CA LEU A 47 15.55 0.22 -5.13
C LEU A 47 14.53 0.37 -6.25
N CYS A 48 13.45 1.12 -6.03
CA CYS A 48 12.44 1.33 -7.07
C CYS A 48 11.89 2.76 -7.09
N ARG A 49 11.33 3.15 -8.23
CA ARG A 49 10.73 4.48 -8.41
C ARG A 49 9.36 4.53 -7.74
N ILE A 50 9.32 5.06 -6.53
CA ILE A 50 8.08 5.39 -5.81
C ILE A 50 7.83 6.90 -5.87
N ASN A 51 7.02 7.35 -6.82
CA ASN A 51 6.48 8.71 -6.80
C ASN A 51 5.26 8.82 -5.87
N ASP A 52 4.82 10.04 -5.56
CA ASP A 52 3.72 10.28 -4.61
C ASP A 52 2.40 9.64 -5.07
N ARG A 53 2.17 9.56 -6.38
CA ARG A 53 1.00 8.86 -6.93
C ARG A 53 1.07 7.35 -6.65
N ARG A 54 2.23 6.72 -6.79
CA ARG A 54 2.44 5.29 -6.46
C ARG A 54 2.28 5.07 -4.96
N MET A 55 2.83 5.96 -4.14
CA MET A 55 2.67 5.94 -2.69
C MET A 55 1.20 5.96 -2.26
N ILE A 56 0.40 6.91 -2.77
CA ILE A 56 -1.03 7.01 -2.47
C ILE A 56 -1.78 5.73 -2.88
N LYS A 57 -1.46 5.18 -4.06
CA LYS A 57 -2.09 3.94 -4.54
C LYS A 57 -1.77 2.73 -3.65
N MET A 58 -0.52 2.61 -3.19
CA MET A 58 -0.12 1.52 -2.28
C MET A 58 -0.86 1.61 -0.95
N ILE A 59 -0.93 2.81 -0.35
CA ILE A 59 -1.70 3.02 0.88
C ILE A 59 -3.15 2.59 0.66
N LYS A 60 -3.79 3.06 -0.42
CA LYS A 60 -5.17 2.68 -0.73
C LYS A 60 -5.35 1.17 -0.87
N LEU A 61 -4.37 0.47 -1.46
CA LEU A 61 -4.41 -0.97 -1.62
C LEU A 61 -4.29 -1.71 -0.28
N MET A 62 -3.39 -1.26 0.61
CA MET A 62 -3.23 -1.80 1.96
C MET A 62 -4.51 -1.60 2.78
N LEU A 63 -5.11 -0.42 2.70
CA LEU A 63 -6.38 -0.12 3.37
C LEU A 63 -7.54 -0.91 2.79
N ALA A 64 -7.58 -1.08 1.46
CA ALA A 64 -8.58 -1.92 0.79
C ALA A 64 -8.49 -3.37 1.27
N HIS A 65 -7.28 -3.90 1.36
CA HIS A 65 -7.03 -5.23 1.87
C HIS A 65 -7.54 -5.38 3.31
N ALA A 66 -7.15 -4.48 4.22
CA ALA A 66 -7.63 -4.48 5.60
C ALA A 66 -9.16 -4.37 5.71
N LEU A 67 -9.77 -3.51 4.88
CA LEU A 67 -11.22 -3.32 4.83
C LEU A 67 -11.95 -4.59 4.38
N ILE A 68 -11.44 -5.27 3.35
CA ILE A 68 -11.99 -6.54 2.85
C ILE A 68 -11.90 -7.62 3.93
N GLU A 69 -10.82 -7.63 4.69
CA GLU A 69 -10.61 -8.51 5.86
C GLU A 69 -11.42 -8.09 7.10
N GLY A 70 -12.19 -7.00 7.03
CA GLY A 70 -13.05 -6.53 8.13
C GLY A 70 -12.28 -5.99 9.34
N ARG A 71 -11.03 -5.57 9.17
CA ARG A 71 -10.14 -5.12 10.25
C ARG A 71 -9.55 -3.73 9.97
N ALA A 72 -8.93 -3.15 10.98
CA ALA A 72 -8.06 -1.98 10.80
C ALA A 72 -6.77 -2.39 10.03
N PRO A 73 -6.10 -1.44 9.36
CA PRO A 73 -4.81 -1.70 8.75
C PRO A 73 -3.77 -2.03 9.83
N VAL A 74 -2.99 -3.07 9.57
CA VAL A 74 -1.92 -3.55 10.46
C VAL A 74 -0.61 -3.64 9.68
N TYR A 75 0.49 -3.84 10.39
CA TYR A 75 1.82 -3.86 9.78
C TYR A 75 1.96 -4.97 8.72
N GLU A 76 1.23 -6.07 8.88
CA GLU A 76 1.18 -7.19 7.94
C GLU A 76 0.66 -6.76 6.56
N ASP A 77 -0.15 -5.70 6.45
CA ASP A 77 -0.60 -5.17 5.16
C ASP A 77 0.55 -4.58 4.33
N MET A 78 1.69 -4.26 4.97
CA MET A 78 2.85 -3.69 4.29
C MET A 78 3.59 -4.67 3.39
N PHE A 79 3.23 -5.96 3.41
CA PHE A 79 3.75 -6.97 2.48
C PHE A 79 3.62 -6.55 1.01
N LEU A 80 2.64 -5.70 0.68
CA LEU A 80 2.44 -5.13 -0.66
C LEU A 80 3.63 -4.31 -1.17
N LEU A 81 4.55 -3.85 -0.31
CA LEU A 81 5.80 -3.20 -0.71
C LEU A 81 6.75 -4.15 -1.44
N ASP A 82 6.70 -5.46 -1.14
CA ASP A 82 7.52 -6.50 -1.79
C ASP A 82 7.21 -6.62 -3.30
N TYR A 83 6.02 -6.18 -3.72
CA TYR A 83 5.56 -6.23 -5.10
C TYR A 83 5.80 -4.92 -5.87
N THR A 84 6.72 -4.08 -5.40
CA THR A 84 7.02 -2.76 -6.01
C THR A 84 8.27 -2.74 -6.88
N TRP A 85 8.89 -3.90 -7.13
CA TRP A 85 10.04 -4.02 -8.03
C TRP A 85 9.73 -3.46 -9.43
N ASP A 86 10.73 -2.83 -10.03
CA ASP A 86 10.64 -2.29 -11.39
C ASP A 86 11.24 -3.27 -12.42
N ASP A 87 12.17 -4.13 -11.99
CA ASP A 87 12.85 -5.14 -12.80
C ASP A 87 12.72 -6.53 -12.14
N PRO A 88 12.06 -7.51 -12.78
CA PRO A 88 11.90 -8.86 -12.23
C PRO A 88 13.20 -9.67 -12.18
N GLU A 89 14.20 -9.34 -13.01
CA GLU A 89 15.47 -10.06 -13.12
C GLU A 89 16.50 -9.60 -12.06
N ASN A 90 16.29 -8.42 -11.45
CA ASN A 90 17.14 -7.92 -10.38
C ASN A 90 16.79 -8.58 -9.03
N LEU A 91 17.35 -9.76 -8.80
CA LEU A 91 17.10 -10.56 -7.59
C LEU A 91 17.56 -9.86 -6.30
N GLU A 92 18.69 -9.14 -6.34
CA GLU A 92 19.23 -8.40 -5.18
C GLU A 92 18.26 -7.31 -4.72
N GLN A 93 17.73 -6.53 -5.67
CA GLN A 93 16.72 -5.53 -5.38
C GLN A 93 15.45 -6.14 -4.76
N ARG A 94 15.03 -7.30 -5.27
CA ARG A 94 13.85 -8.01 -4.76
C ARG A 94 14.07 -8.50 -3.33
N GLU A 95 15.25 -9.02 -3.01
CA GLU A 95 15.60 -9.41 -1.65
C GLU A 95 15.59 -8.21 -0.69
N LEU A 96 16.15 -7.06 -1.09
CA LEU A 96 16.12 -5.84 -0.28
C LEU A 96 14.69 -5.31 -0.07
N LEU A 97 13.85 -5.33 -1.12
CA LEU A 97 12.44 -4.97 -1.00
C LEU A 97 11.69 -5.90 -0.05
N HIS A 98 11.97 -7.20 -0.11
CA HIS A 98 11.41 -8.19 0.80
C HIS A 98 11.82 -7.88 2.26
N GLU A 99 13.10 -7.61 2.51
CA GLU A 99 13.55 -7.24 3.85
C GLU A 99 12.83 -5.98 4.37
N ILE A 100 12.69 -4.94 3.55
CA ILE A 100 11.96 -3.73 3.94
C ILE A 100 10.47 -3.99 4.16
N ALA A 101 9.84 -4.85 3.38
CA ALA A 101 8.42 -5.14 3.52
C ALA A 101 8.12 -5.85 4.85
N TYR A 102 8.95 -6.82 5.24
CA TYR A 102 8.67 -7.73 6.36
C TYR A 102 9.42 -7.42 7.67
N ARG A 103 10.40 -6.50 7.68
CA ARG A 103 11.08 -6.02 8.91
C ARG A 103 10.61 -4.64 9.34
#